data_AF-A0A520S7T1-F1
#
_entry.id   AF-A0A520S7T1-F1
#
_cell.length_a   1.000
_cell.length_b   1.000
_cell.length_c   1.000
_cell.angle_alpha   90.00
_cell.angle_beta   90.00
_cell.angle_gamma   90.00
#
_symmetry.space_group_name_H-M   'P 1'
#
loop_
_entity.id
_entity.type
_entity.pdbx_description
1 polymer ?
#
loop_
_entity_poly.entity_id
_entity_poly.type
_entity_poly.pdbx_seq_one_letter_code
_entity_poly.pdbx_strand_id
1 'polypeptide(L)' 'IEHETGSLEVGKQADLIVLDKNLFDLKSSEISEASVVLTLIDGERVYGEWSLEPLGKTAL' A
#
# COMPACT_ATOMS: atom_id res chain seq x y z
N ILE A 1 12.02 -11.35 12.55
CA ILE A 1 11.59 -10.11 11.85
C ILE A 1 11.88 -10.16 10.35
N GLU A 2 13.13 -10.07 9.87
CA GLU A 2 13.42 -10.03 8.40
C GLU A 2 12.96 -11.30 7.63
N HIS A 3 12.96 -12.46 8.29
CA HIS A 3 12.47 -13.71 7.72
C HIS A 3 10.94 -13.86 7.74
N GLU A 4 10.23 -12.98 8.44
CA GLU A 4 8.78 -13.09 8.70
C GLU A 4 8.00 -12.02 7.93
N THR A 5 8.57 -10.83 7.76
CA THR A 5 7.95 -9.66 7.12
C THR A 5 9.01 -8.78 6.43
N GLY A 6 8.58 -7.74 5.70
CA GLY A 6 9.47 -6.73 5.10
C GLY A 6 9.95 -7.01 3.67
N SER A 7 9.59 -8.15 3.07
CA SER A 7 9.73 -8.40 1.63
C SER A 7 8.59 -9.28 1.11
N LEU A 8 8.31 -9.21 -0.19
CA LEU A 8 7.27 -10.00 -0.84
C LEU A 8 7.82 -11.36 -1.30
N GLU A 9 7.74 -12.36 -0.43
CA GLU A 9 8.24 -13.72 -0.65
C GLU A 9 7.24 -14.76 -0.14
N VAL A 10 7.19 -15.93 -0.79
CA VAL A 10 6.32 -17.04 -0.35
C VAL A 10 6.75 -17.53 1.03
N GLY A 11 5.78 -17.66 1.94
CA GLY A 11 6.00 -18.12 3.32
C GLY A 11 6.17 -16.99 4.35
N LYS A 12 6.22 -15.73 3.90
CA LYS A 12 6.17 -14.56 4.79
C LYS A 12 4.74 -14.08 5.04
N GLN A 13 4.56 -13.32 6.12
CA GLN A 13 3.29 -12.66 6.43
C GLN A 13 2.94 -11.64 5.34
N ALA A 14 1.65 -11.55 5.03
CA ALA A 14 1.13 -10.64 4.02
C ALA A 14 0.91 -9.23 4.60
N ASP A 15 2.01 -8.60 5.04
CA ASP A 15 2.05 -7.21 5.45
C ASP A 15 2.46 -6.34 4.25
N LEU A 16 1.48 -5.66 3.64
CA LEU A 16 1.74 -4.84 2.45
C LEU A 16 0.75 -3.70 2.28
N ILE A 17 1.14 -2.76 1.42
CA ILE A 17 0.27 -1.70 0.93
C ILE A 17 0.22 -1.71 -0.59
N VAL A 18 -0.88 -1.21 -1.14
CA VAL A 18 -1.03 -0.94 -2.58
C VAL A 18 -1.20 0.56 -2.77
N LEU A 19 -0.46 1.13 -3.72
CA LEU A 19 -0.51 2.54 -4.08
C LEU A 19 -1.26 2.73 -5.39
N ASP A 20 -1.97 3.86 -5.53
CA ASP A 20 -2.63 4.27 -6.77
C ASP A 20 -1.66 4.66 -7.90
N LYS A 21 -0.40 4.93 -7.55
CA LYS A 21 0.64 5.40 -8.47
C LYS A 21 1.92 4.61 -8.29
N ASN A 22 2.62 4.40 -9.41
CA ASN A 22 3.99 3.92 -9.39
C ASN A 22 4.93 5.06 -8.99
N LEU A 23 5.56 4.96 -7.82
CA LEU A 23 6.47 5.99 -7.31
C LEU A 23 7.71 6.19 -8.18
N PHE A 24 8.14 5.17 -8.94
CA PHE A 24 9.31 5.26 -9.80
C PHE A 24 9.09 6.09 -11.07
N ASP A 25 7.82 6.32 -11.44
CA ASP A 25 7.45 7.14 -12.60
C ASP A 25 7.16 8.60 -12.22
N LEU A 26 7.14 8.92 -10.91
CA LEU A 26 6.83 10.26 -10.40
C LEU A 26 8.08 11.10 -10.20
N LYS A 27 7.92 12.43 -10.29
CA LYS A 27 8.92 13.34 -9.72
C LYS A 27 8.92 13.19 -8.20
N SER A 28 10.07 13.40 -7.57
CA SER A 28 10.19 13.35 -6.10
C SER A 28 9.20 14.28 -5.39
N SER A 29 8.90 15.45 -5.97
CA SER A 29 7.92 16.41 -5.46
C SER A 29 6.47 15.92 -5.52
N GLU A 30 6.18 14.88 -6.28
CA GLU A 30 4.83 14.35 -6.51
C GLU A 30 4.59 13.06 -5.72
N ILE A 31 5.60 12.50 -5.05
CA ILE A 31 5.48 11.26 -4.27
C ILE A 31 4.42 11.39 -3.17
N SER A 32 4.30 12.57 -2.54
CA SER A 32 3.27 12.84 -1.52
C SER A 32 1.84 12.78 -2.07
N GLU A 33 1.67 12.83 -3.39
CA GLU A 33 0.37 12.75 -4.04
C GLU A 33 -0.10 11.32 -4.28
N ALA A 34 0.77 10.32 -4.12
CA ALA A 34 0.38 8.92 -4.14
C ALA A 34 -0.44 8.59 -2.89
N SER A 35 -1.48 7.80 -3.08
CA SER A 35 -2.44 7.41 -2.05
C SER A 35 -2.35 5.90 -1.85
N VAL A 36 -2.43 5.48 -0.58
CA VAL A 36 -2.64 4.06 -0.27
C VAL A 36 -4.09 3.72 -0.59
N VAL A 37 -4.33 2.69 -1.41
CA VAL A 37 -5.68 2.22 -1.78
C VAL A 37 -6.06 0.92 -1.09
N LEU A 38 -5.09 0.22 -0.52
CA LEU A 38 -5.26 -1.01 0.25
C LEU A 38 -4.12 -1.18 1.25
N THR A 39 -4.43 -1.59 2.48
CA THR A 39 -3.44 -2.06 3.47
C THR A 39 -3.85 -3.43 3.99
N LEU A 40 -2.91 -4.36 3.97
CA LEU A 40 -3.04 -5.69 4.57
C LEU A 40 -2.05 -5.80 5.74
N ILE A 41 -2.52 -6.35 6.86
CA ILE A 41 -1.70 -6.74 8.01
C ILE A 41 -2.02 -8.20 8.31
N ASP A 42 -1.01 -9.07 8.30
CA ASP A 42 -1.17 -10.53 8.41
C ASP A 42 -2.21 -11.09 7.40
N GLY A 43 -2.28 -10.49 6.20
CA GLY A 43 -3.25 -10.85 5.16
C GLY A 43 -4.67 -10.31 5.36
N GLU A 44 -4.96 -9.70 6.51
CA GLU A 44 -6.25 -9.09 6.80
C GLU A 44 -6.30 -7.65 6.29
N ARG A 45 -7.39 -7.29 5.62
CA ARG A 45 -7.60 -5.92 5.14
C ARG A 45 -7.96 -5.00 6.29
N VAL A 46 -7.11 -4.00 6.55
CA VAL A 46 -7.30 -3.01 7.62
C VAL A 46 -7.62 -1.60 7.10
N TYR A 47 -7.37 -1.32 5.82
CA TYR A 47 -7.67 -0.04 5.16
C TYR A 47 -7.91 -0.25 3.67
N GLY A 48 -8.68 0.65 3.05
CA GLY A 48 -8.96 0.61 1.61
C GLY A 48 -9.97 -0.47 1.23
N GLU A 49 -10.10 -0.77 -0.05
CA GLU A 49 -11.01 -1.79 -0.57
C GLU A 49 -10.34 -2.61 -1.69
N TRP A 50 -10.78 -3.85 -1.89
CA TRP A 50 -10.27 -4.72 -2.95
C TRP A 50 -10.61 -4.22 -4.36
N SER A 51 -11.54 -3.27 -4.50
CA SER A 51 -11.76 -2.56 -5.76
C SER A 51 -10.55 -1.71 -6.16
N LEU A 52 -9.63 -1.42 -5.22
CA LEU A 52 -8.46 -0.56 -5.39
C LEU A 52 -8.79 0.86 -5.85
N GLU A 53 -10.05 1.25 -5.69
CA GLU A 53 -10.51 2.61 -5.93
C GLU A 53 -10.06 3.50 -4.76
N PRO A 54 -9.54 4.71 -5.03
CA PRO A 54 -9.21 5.64 -3.96
C PRO A 54 -10.42 5.95 -3.09
N LEU A 55 -10.28 5.74 -1.78
CA LEU A 55 -11.18 6.33 -0.80
C LEU A 55 -10.90 7.83 -0.85
N GLY A 56 -11.72 8.58 -1.59
CA GLY A 56 -11.46 9.99 -1.93
C GLY A 56 -10.85 10.76 -0.78
N LYS A 57 -9.76 11.51 -1.06
CA LYS A 57 -9.03 12.27 -0.05
C LYS A 57 -10.00 13.26 0.63
N THR A 58 -10.49 12.95 1.82
CA THR A 58 -11.14 13.95 2.67
C THR A 58 -10.02 14.89 3.08
N ALA A 59 -10.00 16.10 2.51
CA ALA A 59 -9.10 17.14 2.97
C ALA A 59 -9.35 17.36 4.47
N LEU A 60 -8.35 17.04 5.30
CA LEU A 60 -8.27 17.49 6.69
C LEU A 60 -7.74 18.93 6.72
#